data_AF-A0A7Y3UE84-F1
#
_entry.id   AF-A0A7Y3UE84-F1
#
_cell.length_a   1.000
_cell.length_b   1.000
_cell.length_c   1.000
_cell.angle_alpha   90.00
_cell.angle_beta   90.00
_cell.angle_gamma   90.00
#
_symmetry.space_group_name_H-M   'P 1'
#
loop_
_entity.id
_entity.type
_entity.pdbx_description
1 polymer ?
#
loop_
_entity_poly.entity_id
_entity_poly.type
_entity_poly.pdbx_seq_one_letter_code
_entity_poly.pdbx_strand_id
1 'polypeptide(L)'
;MKKTAFTAITFLFSLLTFSQSFYDESTVQDIRITFAQNNWDALLDAEKATTENYIMATSVSINGVVYDSVGVKYKGNSTYNANQVKNPWHIELDTYKDHKHENYTDIKLSNVYNDPSFVREVLSYKVLRNYMDTPLSNYANVYVNGTLIGLYSNSESVSKKFANSRFGSKDNTYIKCNPPAGAGPGSSDYPNLVYLGTDSTNYYAKYELKSDFGWDELIHLCDTLNNHTTAIEKILDVDRALWMLAFNNVLVNLDSYSGEFAQNY
;
A
#
# COMPACT_ATOMS: atom_id res chain seq x y z
N MET A 1 -15.42 70.77 26.66
CA MET A 1 -15.53 69.73 25.61
C MET A 1 -14.53 68.62 25.90
N LYS A 2 -14.96 67.51 26.52
CA LYS A 2 -14.09 66.34 26.79
C LYS A 2 -14.33 65.32 25.67
N LYS A 3 -13.30 65.03 24.88
CA LYS A 3 -13.32 63.99 23.84
C LYS A 3 -12.99 62.65 24.51
N THR A 4 -13.95 61.74 24.57
CA THR A 4 -13.73 60.34 24.95
C THR A 4 -13.32 59.56 23.71
N ALA A 5 -12.08 59.08 23.68
CA ALA A 5 -11.59 58.17 22.65
C ALA A 5 -12.05 56.74 22.99
N PHE A 6 -12.76 56.10 22.06
CA PHE A 6 -13.15 54.71 22.16
C PHE A 6 -12.07 53.86 21.47
N THR A 7 -11.30 53.10 22.24
CA THR A 7 -10.33 52.14 21.71
C THR A 7 -11.05 50.82 21.46
N ALA A 8 -11.27 50.46 20.20
CA ALA A 8 -11.77 49.15 19.83
C ALA A 8 -10.64 48.13 19.97
N ILE A 9 -10.80 47.15 20.85
CA ILE A 9 -9.90 46.00 21.00
C ILE A 9 -10.42 44.91 20.07
N THR A 10 -9.71 44.68 18.96
CA THR A 10 -10.00 43.58 18.04
C THR A 10 -9.38 42.30 18.60
N PHE A 11 -10.20 41.37 19.09
CA PHE A 11 -9.74 40.02 19.43
C PHE A 11 -9.50 39.24 18.13
N LEU A 12 -8.23 38.94 17.81
CA LEU A 12 -7.90 37.94 16.80
C LEU A 12 -8.23 36.55 17.39
N PHE A 13 -9.33 35.96 16.95
CA PHE A 13 -9.57 34.53 17.12
C PHE A 13 -8.66 33.78 16.15
N SER A 14 -7.58 33.18 16.66
CA SER A 14 -6.84 32.16 15.93
C SER A 14 -7.70 30.90 15.85
N LEU A 15 -8.36 30.69 14.71
CA LEU A 15 -8.97 29.41 14.40
C LEU A 15 -7.83 28.38 14.32
N LEU A 16 -7.84 27.40 15.23
CA LEU A 16 -7.00 26.21 15.10
C LEU A 16 -7.51 25.44 13.89
N THR A 17 -6.90 25.66 12.73
CA THR A 17 -7.11 24.80 11.57
C THR A 17 -6.40 23.48 11.85
N PHE A 18 -7.15 22.42 12.13
CA PHE A 18 -6.60 21.08 12.11
C PHE A 18 -6.24 20.76 10.64
N SER A 19 -4.95 20.58 10.37
CA SER A 19 -4.54 19.98 9.10
C SER A 19 -5.08 18.56 9.06
N GLN A 20 -5.90 18.24 8.06
CA GLN A 20 -6.30 16.87 7.79
C GLN A 20 -5.06 16.08 7.37
N SER A 21 -4.88 14.88 7.91
CA SER A 21 -3.77 14.00 7.53
C SER A 21 -3.98 13.46 6.13
N PHE A 22 -2.90 13.11 5.43
CA PHE A 22 -2.94 12.58 4.07
C PHE A 22 -3.88 11.38 3.88
N TYR A 23 -4.06 10.55 4.91
CA TYR A 23 -4.99 9.40 4.89
C TYR A 23 -6.28 9.61 5.71
N ASP A 24 -6.71 10.86 5.95
CA ASP A 24 -8.01 11.13 6.55
C ASP A 24 -9.12 10.63 5.60
N GLU A 25 -9.95 9.69 6.07
CA GLU A 25 -11.01 9.03 5.31
C GLU A 25 -12.13 9.99 4.87
N SER A 26 -12.26 11.14 5.53
CA SER A 26 -13.27 12.16 5.21
C SER A 26 -12.85 13.10 4.07
N THR A 27 -11.65 12.89 3.52
CA THR A 27 -11.06 13.78 2.52
C THR A 27 -10.71 13.02 1.24
N VAL A 28 -10.81 13.74 0.11
CA VAL A 28 -10.32 13.28 -1.19
C VAL A 28 -9.08 14.09 -1.51
N GLN A 29 -7.94 13.41 -1.64
CA GLN A 29 -6.66 14.04 -1.95
C GLN A 29 -6.64 14.55 -3.40
N ASP A 30 -5.88 15.61 -3.66
CA ASP A 30 -5.54 16.07 -5.02
C ASP A 30 -4.09 15.67 -5.30
N ILE A 31 -3.90 14.74 -6.24
CA ILE A 31 -2.57 14.27 -6.66
C ILE A 31 -2.37 14.63 -8.13
N ARG A 32 -1.31 15.38 -8.43
CA ARG A 32 -0.98 15.82 -9.80
C ARG A 32 0.40 15.37 -10.19
N ILE A 33 0.48 14.51 -11.20
CA ILE A 33 1.73 14.00 -11.76
C ILE A 33 2.05 14.81 -13.02
N THR A 34 3.27 15.31 -13.11
CA THR A 34 3.75 16.07 -14.28
C THR A 34 4.94 15.35 -14.90
N PHE A 35 4.83 14.98 -16.17
CA PHE A 35 5.92 14.43 -16.98
C PHE A 35 6.38 15.45 -18.01
N ALA A 36 7.69 15.47 -18.29
CA ALA A 36 8.24 16.28 -19.39
C ALA A 36 7.87 15.70 -20.76
N GLN A 37 7.77 14.38 -20.86
CA GLN A 37 7.50 13.65 -22.09
C GLN A 37 6.00 13.55 -22.36
N ASN A 38 5.58 13.87 -23.58
CA ASN A 38 4.17 13.73 -23.98
C ASN A 38 3.75 12.26 -24.13
N ASN A 39 4.70 11.34 -24.36
CA ASN A 39 4.47 9.90 -24.46
C ASN A 39 4.70 9.16 -23.12
N TRP A 40 4.50 9.84 -21.99
CA TRP A 40 4.72 9.28 -20.65
C TRP A 40 4.02 7.92 -20.43
N ASP A 41 2.79 7.77 -20.95
CA ASP A 41 1.98 6.56 -20.82
C ASP A 41 2.66 5.36 -21.49
N ALA A 42 3.10 5.52 -22.73
CA ALA A 42 3.83 4.49 -23.47
C ALA A 42 5.17 4.12 -22.82
N LEU A 43 5.84 5.07 -22.14
CA LEU A 43 7.06 4.78 -21.38
C LEU A 43 6.74 3.91 -20.16
N LEU A 44 5.68 4.24 -19.41
CA LEU A 44 5.23 3.45 -18.26
C LEU A 44 4.78 2.04 -18.68
N ASP A 45 4.10 1.91 -19.81
CA ASP A 45 3.70 0.61 -20.36
C ASP A 45 4.93 -0.23 -20.75
N ALA A 46 5.96 0.40 -21.32
CA ALA A 46 7.20 -0.30 -21.68
C ALA A 46 7.93 -0.84 -20.43
N GLU A 47 7.98 -0.06 -19.35
CA GLU A 47 8.50 -0.54 -18.06
C GLU A 47 7.62 -1.65 -17.48
N LYS A 48 6.28 -1.49 -17.52
CA LYS A 48 5.36 -2.49 -16.99
C LYS A 48 5.44 -3.83 -17.74
N ALA A 49 5.80 -3.81 -19.02
CA ALA A 49 6.00 -5.01 -19.82
C ALA A 49 7.35 -5.71 -19.58
N THR A 50 8.29 -5.07 -18.87
CA THR A 50 9.67 -5.54 -18.75
C THR A 50 10.17 -5.56 -17.31
N THR A 51 10.83 -4.50 -16.87
CA THR A 51 11.57 -4.40 -15.61
C THR A 51 10.76 -3.83 -14.46
N GLU A 52 9.60 -3.23 -14.75
CA GLU A 52 8.76 -2.52 -13.79
C GLU A 52 9.53 -1.44 -13.00
N ASN A 53 10.50 -0.78 -13.64
CA ASN A 53 11.24 0.31 -13.00
C ASN A 53 10.36 1.54 -12.86
N TYR A 54 10.76 2.43 -11.96
CA TYR A 54 10.21 3.77 -11.89
C TYR A 54 10.69 4.62 -13.07
N ILE A 55 9.79 5.45 -13.55
CA ILE A 55 10.08 6.53 -14.46
C ILE A 55 10.03 7.83 -13.66
N MET A 56 10.98 8.72 -13.94
CA MET A 56 11.03 10.02 -13.29
C MET A 56 9.93 10.94 -13.84
N ALA A 57 8.95 11.26 -13.00
CA ALA A 57 8.10 12.41 -13.20
C ALA A 57 8.90 13.70 -12.90
N THR A 58 8.66 14.75 -13.69
CA THR A 58 9.22 16.08 -13.43
C THR A 58 8.82 16.55 -12.03
N SER A 59 7.54 16.37 -11.68
CA SER A 59 7.05 16.59 -10.34
C SER A 59 5.79 15.78 -10.02
N VAL A 60 5.56 15.56 -8.73
CA VAL A 60 4.27 15.15 -8.18
C VAL A 60 3.85 16.19 -7.15
N SER A 61 2.63 16.72 -7.28
CA SER A 61 2.01 17.55 -6.27
C SER A 61 0.97 16.77 -5.48
N ILE A 62 0.99 16.90 -4.16
CA ILE A 62 0.00 16.33 -3.24
C ILE A 62 -0.61 17.48 -2.45
N ASN A 63 -1.89 17.75 -2.66
CA ASN A 63 -2.63 18.85 -2.02
C ASN A 63 -1.92 20.21 -2.14
N GLY A 64 -1.28 20.46 -3.29
CA GLY A 64 -0.54 21.70 -3.55
C GLY A 64 0.92 21.72 -3.07
N VAL A 65 1.37 20.75 -2.27
CA VAL A 65 2.80 20.57 -1.96
C VAL A 65 3.47 19.89 -3.14
N VAL A 66 4.57 20.45 -3.65
CA VAL A 66 5.22 19.96 -4.88
C VAL A 66 6.55 19.28 -4.56
N TYR A 67 6.72 18.07 -5.07
CA TYR A 67 7.96 17.29 -5.02
C TYR A 67 8.49 17.12 -6.44
N ASP A 68 9.76 17.46 -6.65
CA ASP A 68 10.41 17.30 -7.95
C ASP A 68 11.14 15.95 -8.06
N SER A 69 11.36 15.48 -9.30
CA SER A 69 12.11 14.24 -9.57
C SER A 69 11.56 13.03 -8.78
N VAL A 70 10.30 12.67 -9.01
CA VAL A 70 9.60 11.61 -8.26
C VAL A 70 9.52 10.33 -9.08
N GLY A 71 9.70 9.18 -8.45
CA GLY A 71 9.52 7.87 -9.08
C GLY A 71 8.04 7.54 -9.25
N VAL A 72 7.64 7.22 -10.47
CA VAL A 72 6.26 6.82 -10.80
C VAL A 72 6.30 5.58 -11.68
N LYS A 73 5.44 4.60 -11.38
CA LYS A 73 5.21 3.43 -12.24
C LYS A 73 3.77 2.95 -12.20
N TYR A 74 3.38 2.18 -13.21
CA TYR A 74 2.18 1.36 -13.13
C TYR A 74 2.40 0.15 -12.23
N LYS A 75 1.34 -0.28 -11.56
CA LYS A 75 1.33 -1.46 -10.70
C LYS A 75 0.24 -2.45 -11.11
N GLY A 76 0.13 -3.54 -10.36
CA GLY A 76 -0.98 -4.48 -10.48
C GLY A 76 -0.77 -5.51 -11.59
N ASN A 77 -1.39 -6.67 -11.38
CA ASN A 77 -1.39 -7.77 -12.33
C ASN A 77 -2.69 -7.66 -13.16
N SER A 78 -3.77 -8.26 -12.69
CA SER A 78 -5.07 -8.30 -13.38
C SER A 78 -5.77 -6.95 -13.52
N THR A 79 -5.35 -5.92 -12.78
CA THR A 79 -5.96 -4.59 -12.80
C THR A 79 -5.28 -3.62 -13.76
N TYR A 80 -4.12 -3.96 -14.31
CA TYR A 80 -3.40 -3.16 -15.29
C TYR A 80 -3.79 -3.59 -16.71
N ASN A 81 -3.85 -2.63 -17.64
CA ASN A 81 -4.04 -2.87 -19.06
C ASN A 81 -3.46 -1.70 -19.86
N ALA A 82 -2.55 -1.95 -20.81
CA ALA A 82 -1.96 -0.89 -21.64
C ALA A 82 -3.01 -0.11 -22.47
N ASN A 83 -4.19 -0.69 -22.69
CA ASN A 83 -5.27 -0.07 -23.46
C ASN A 83 -6.30 0.68 -22.59
N GLN A 84 -6.07 0.80 -21.26
CA GLN A 84 -6.98 1.52 -20.38
C GLN A 84 -6.38 2.86 -19.94
N VAL A 85 -7.22 3.90 -19.93
CA VAL A 85 -6.81 5.25 -19.50
C VAL A 85 -6.45 5.28 -18.01
N LYS A 86 -7.15 4.49 -17.20
CA LYS A 86 -7.06 4.53 -15.73
C LYS A 86 -6.30 3.32 -15.20
N ASN A 87 -4.99 3.31 -15.39
CA ASN A 87 -4.09 2.33 -14.78
C ASN A 87 -3.82 2.65 -13.30
N PRO A 88 -3.55 1.64 -12.45
CA PRO A 88 -3.21 1.85 -11.05
C PRO A 88 -1.74 2.29 -10.90
N TRP A 89 -1.46 3.16 -9.94
CA TRP A 89 -0.17 3.81 -9.78
C TRP A 89 0.57 3.38 -8.52
N HIS A 90 1.89 3.39 -8.62
CA HIS A 90 2.80 3.39 -7.48
C HIS A 90 3.71 4.61 -7.63
N ILE A 91 3.60 5.52 -6.67
CA ILE A 91 4.40 6.74 -6.59
C ILE A 91 5.35 6.58 -5.40
N GLU A 92 6.64 6.75 -5.64
CA GLU A 92 7.67 6.72 -4.62
C GLU A 92 8.41 8.07 -4.66
N LEU A 93 8.12 8.89 -3.65
CA LEU A 93 8.67 10.24 -3.50
C LEU A 93 10.19 10.20 -3.33
N ASP A 94 10.70 9.12 -2.70
CA ASP A 94 12.10 8.95 -2.36
C ASP A 94 12.95 8.14 -3.34
N THR A 95 12.43 7.84 -4.55
CA THR A 95 13.20 7.09 -5.57
C THR A 95 14.47 7.81 -6.02
N TYR A 96 14.41 9.13 -6.22
CA TYR A 96 15.53 9.90 -6.77
C TYR A 96 16.03 11.02 -5.85
N LYS A 97 15.20 11.48 -4.91
CA LYS A 97 15.51 12.52 -3.91
C LYS A 97 14.82 12.15 -2.61
N ASP A 98 15.42 12.41 -1.45
CA ASP A 98 14.84 12.06 -0.14
C ASP A 98 13.66 12.96 0.26
N HIS A 99 12.55 12.84 -0.48
CA HIS A 99 11.30 13.54 -0.25
C HIS A 99 10.36 12.70 0.62
N LYS A 100 9.52 13.39 1.38
CA LYS A 100 8.39 12.78 2.11
C LYS A 100 7.20 13.71 2.18
N HIS A 101 6.01 13.12 2.18
CA HIS A 101 4.77 13.79 2.46
C HIS A 101 4.26 13.32 3.82
N GLU A 102 4.28 14.21 4.80
CA GLU A 102 4.11 13.85 6.22
C GLU A 102 5.13 12.78 6.63
N ASN A 103 4.68 11.54 6.88
CA ASN A 103 5.50 10.39 7.21
C ASN A 103 5.58 9.35 6.08
N TYR A 104 5.01 9.65 4.91
CA TYR A 104 4.86 8.72 3.80
C TYR A 104 5.80 9.09 2.67
N THR A 105 6.42 8.07 2.06
CA THR A 105 7.18 8.25 0.82
C THR A 105 6.67 7.37 -0.31
N ASP A 106 5.81 6.40 0.00
CA ASP A 106 5.35 5.38 -0.92
C ASP A 106 3.82 5.37 -0.94
N ILE A 107 3.23 5.70 -2.09
CA ILE A 107 1.81 5.94 -2.28
C ILE A 107 1.28 4.94 -3.31
N LYS A 108 0.27 4.16 -2.93
CA LYS A 108 -0.34 3.14 -3.79
C LYS A 108 -1.75 3.58 -4.17
N LEU A 109 -1.97 3.78 -5.46
CA LEU A 109 -3.26 4.19 -6.01
C LEU A 109 -3.88 3.01 -6.75
N SER A 110 -5.01 2.51 -6.27
CA SER A 110 -5.76 1.43 -6.91
C SER A 110 -6.84 2.01 -7.82
N ASN A 111 -6.90 1.53 -9.06
CA ASN A 111 -7.81 2.04 -10.07
C ASN A 111 -9.26 1.56 -9.90
N VAL A 112 -9.56 0.81 -8.83
CA VAL A 112 -10.87 0.24 -8.48
C VAL A 112 -11.53 -0.57 -9.59
N TYR A 113 -10.72 -1.21 -10.43
CA TYR A 113 -11.16 -1.90 -11.64
C TYR A 113 -12.37 -2.85 -11.44
N ASN A 114 -12.37 -3.63 -10.35
CA ASN A 114 -13.44 -4.58 -10.01
C ASN A 114 -14.33 -4.12 -8.85
N ASP A 115 -14.22 -2.86 -8.43
CA ASP A 115 -15.03 -2.30 -7.34
C ASP A 115 -15.91 -1.14 -7.82
N PRO A 116 -17.12 -1.43 -8.36
CA PRO A 116 -18.04 -0.38 -8.79
C PRO A 116 -18.51 0.55 -7.67
N SER A 117 -18.32 0.16 -6.39
CA SER A 117 -18.69 0.99 -5.25
C SER A 117 -17.59 1.97 -4.84
N PHE A 118 -16.33 1.68 -5.21
CA PHE A 118 -15.12 2.34 -4.70
C PHE A 118 -14.92 2.19 -3.18
N VAL A 119 -15.80 1.49 -2.45
CA VAL A 119 -15.79 1.47 -0.98
C VAL A 119 -15.08 0.24 -0.43
N ARG A 120 -14.98 -0.87 -1.18
CA ARG A 120 -14.56 -2.16 -0.63
C ARG A 120 -13.17 -2.09 -0.01
N GLU A 121 -12.18 -1.55 -0.70
CA GLU A 121 -10.80 -1.48 -0.19
C GLU A 121 -10.69 -0.60 1.06
N VAL A 122 -11.18 0.65 0.97
CA VAL A 122 -11.09 1.64 2.06
C VAL A 122 -11.85 1.14 3.30
N LEU A 123 -13.07 0.64 3.12
CA LEU A 123 -13.90 0.15 4.23
C LEU A 123 -13.31 -1.14 4.84
N SER A 124 -12.74 -2.03 4.03
CA SER A 124 -12.11 -3.26 4.52
C SER A 124 -10.95 -2.93 5.45
N TYR A 125 -10.06 -2.00 5.06
CA TYR A 125 -9.01 -1.54 5.95
C TYR A 125 -9.55 -0.84 7.20
N LYS A 126 -10.59 -0.02 7.07
CA LYS A 126 -11.24 0.62 8.23
C LYS A 126 -11.77 -0.39 9.24
N VAL A 127 -12.41 -1.46 8.79
CA VAL A 127 -12.92 -2.53 9.65
C VAL A 127 -11.75 -3.26 10.32
N LEU A 128 -10.73 -3.65 9.55
CA LEU A 128 -9.60 -4.43 10.05
C LEU A 128 -8.74 -3.67 11.07
N ARG A 129 -8.65 -2.33 10.98
CA ARG A 129 -7.91 -1.49 11.94
C ARG A 129 -8.37 -1.61 13.39
N ASN A 130 -9.58 -2.11 13.65
CA ASN A 130 -10.05 -2.34 15.01
C ASN A 130 -9.38 -3.55 15.67
N TYR A 131 -8.71 -4.40 14.90
CA TYR A 131 -8.22 -5.71 15.37
C TYR A 131 -6.72 -5.91 15.13
N MET A 132 -6.12 -5.21 14.15
CA MET A 132 -4.68 -5.31 13.89
C MET A 132 -4.11 -4.09 13.16
N ASP A 133 -2.79 -4.01 13.14
CA ASP A 133 -2.02 -3.07 12.33
C ASP A 133 -2.28 -3.32 10.84
N THR A 134 -2.81 -2.31 10.14
CA THR A 134 -3.19 -2.43 8.72
C THR A 134 -3.05 -1.06 8.04
N PRO A 135 -2.90 -1.01 6.70
CA PRO A 135 -2.81 0.24 5.96
C PRO A 135 -3.91 1.24 6.28
N LEU A 136 -3.52 2.52 6.35
CA LEU A 136 -4.48 3.61 6.20
C LEU A 136 -4.93 3.71 4.73
N SER A 137 -6.15 4.18 4.50
CA SER A 137 -6.68 4.29 3.14
C SER A 137 -7.79 5.33 3.05
N ASN A 138 -7.81 6.07 1.95
CA ASN A 138 -8.84 7.04 1.58
C ASN A 138 -8.94 7.13 0.04
N TYR A 139 -9.24 8.31 -0.51
CA TYR A 139 -9.40 8.53 -1.94
C TYR A 139 -8.52 9.65 -2.46
N ALA A 140 -8.15 9.58 -3.73
CA ALA A 140 -7.44 10.65 -4.43
C ALA A 140 -7.98 10.87 -5.84
N ASN A 141 -8.18 12.13 -6.23
CA ASN A 141 -8.29 12.51 -7.64
C ASN A 141 -6.89 12.65 -8.23
N VAL A 142 -6.62 11.91 -9.31
CA VAL A 142 -5.31 11.89 -9.95
C VAL A 142 -5.38 12.63 -11.27
N TYR A 143 -4.46 13.58 -11.45
CA TYR A 143 -4.26 14.31 -12.69
C TYR A 143 -2.88 13.97 -13.27
N VAL A 144 -2.79 13.84 -14.59
CA VAL A 144 -1.51 13.74 -15.31
C VAL A 144 -1.43 14.84 -16.35
N ASN A 145 -0.38 15.67 -16.29
CA ASN A 145 -0.19 16.82 -17.18
C ASN A 145 -1.43 17.73 -17.29
N GLY A 146 -2.14 17.92 -16.17
CA GLY A 146 -3.35 18.76 -16.08
C GLY A 146 -4.67 18.06 -16.43
N THR A 147 -4.64 16.84 -16.99
CA THR A 147 -5.83 16.07 -17.32
C THR A 147 -6.23 15.16 -16.17
N LEU A 148 -7.51 15.21 -15.75
CA LEU A 148 -8.05 14.28 -14.75
C LEU A 148 -8.06 12.86 -15.33
N ILE A 149 -7.35 11.94 -14.68
CA ILE A 149 -7.38 10.51 -14.98
C ILE A 149 -8.56 9.84 -14.26
N GLY A 150 -8.81 10.23 -13.01
CA GLY A 150 -9.99 9.81 -12.26
C GLY A 150 -9.77 9.71 -10.75
N LEU A 151 -10.79 9.19 -10.07
CA LEU A 151 -10.78 8.91 -8.63
C LEU A 151 -10.15 7.54 -8.36
N TYR A 152 -9.23 7.45 -7.41
CA TYR A 152 -8.53 6.23 -7.02
C TYR A 152 -8.74 5.95 -5.52
N SER A 153 -8.71 4.69 -5.12
CA SER A 153 -8.41 4.36 -3.73
C SER A 153 -6.94 4.66 -3.48
N ASN A 154 -6.65 5.41 -2.43
CA ASN A 154 -5.31 5.79 -2.00
C ASN A 154 -4.99 5.04 -0.72
N SER A 155 -4.11 4.04 -0.80
CA SER A 155 -3.78 3.15 0.32
C SER A 155 -2.31 3.31 0.70
N GLU A 156 -2.05 3.30 2.00
CA GLU A 156 -0.70 3.30 2.55
C GLU A 156 0.05 2.03 2.12
N SER A 157 1.30 2.20 1.73
CA SER A 157 2.16 1.10 1.36
C SER A 157 2.65 0.33 2.60
N VAL A 158 2.49 -0.99 2.61
CA VAL A 158 3.16 -1.86 3.58
C VAL A 158 4.65 -1.93 3.22
N SER A 159 5.40 -0.95 3.68
CA SER A 159 6.83 -0.77 3.41
C SER A 159 7.68 -1.07 4.65
N LYS A 160 9.01 -1.06 4.51
CA LYS A 160 9.93 -1.06 5.67
C LYS A 160 9.62 0.10 6.65
N LYS A 161 9.11 1.24 6.16
CA LYS A 161 8.68 2.37 7.01
C LYS A 161 7.39 2.05 7.77
N PHE A 162 6.42 1.41 7.11
CA PHE A 162 5.22 0.88 7.78
C PHE A 162 5.61 -0.07 8.91
N ALA A 163 6.46 -1.06 8.61
CA ALA A 163 6.92 -2.05 9.57
C ALA A 163 7.62 -1.39 10.78
N ASN A 164 8.52 -0.44 10.52
CA ASN A 164 9.19 0.31 11.58
C ASN A 164 8.20 1.06 12.49
N SER A 165 7.19 1.70 11.89
CA SER A 165 6.22 2.51 12.62
C SER A 165 5.22 1.70 13.46
N ARG A 166 4.83 0.49 13.03
CA ARG A 166 3.85 -0.37 13.74
C ARG A 166 4.50 -1.44 14.61
N PHE A 167 5.58 -2.04 14.13
CA PHE A 167 6.24 -3.19 14.77
C PHE A 167 7.60 -2.85 15.39
N GLY A 168 8.02 -1.58 15.31
CA GLY A 168 9.24 -1.08 15.95
C GLY A 168 10.55 -1.48 15.27
N SER A 169 10.49 -2.18 14.12
CA SER A 169 11.66 -2.59 13.35
C SER A 169 11.34 -2.66 11.87
N LYS A 170 12.29 -2.21 11.04
CA LYS A 170 12.31 -2.39 9.57
C LYS A 170 13.20 -3.53 9.10
N ASP A 171 13.93 -4.14 10.03
CA ASP A 171 15.01 -5.10 9.73
C ASP A 171 14.61 -6.54 10.06
N ASN A 172 13.37 -6.76 10.53
CA ASN A 172 12.83 -8.10 10.75
C ASN A 172 12.55 -8.81 9.41
N THR A 173 12.39 -10.14 9.47
CA THR A 173 11.89 -10.95 8.36
C THR A 173 10.60 -10.35 7.80
N TYR A 174 10.62 -10.02 6.51
CA TYR A 174 9.50 -9.45 5.81
C TYR A 174 9.20 -10.27 4.57
N ILE A 175 8.10 -11.02 4.62
CA ILE A 175 7.63 -11.91 3.55
C ILE A 175 6.35 -11.33 2.96
N LYS A 176 6.24 -11.39 1.65
CA LYS A 176 4.97 -11.21 0.96
C LYS A 176 4.49 -12.59 0.50
N CYS A 177 3.33 -12.99 1.00
CA CYS A 177 2.67 -14.26 0.71
C CYS A 177 2.01 -14.22 -0.67
N ASN A 178 2.83 -14.17 -1.72
CA ASN A 178 2.42 -14.16 -3.11
C ASN A 178 3.54 -14.78 -3.96
N PRO A 179 3.23 -15.70 -4.90
CA PRO A 179 4.24 -16.26 -5.79
C PRO A 179 4.89 -15.17 -6.65
N PRO A 180 6.23 -15.13 -6.80
CA PRO A 180 6.90 -14.17 -7.66
C PRO A 180 6.46 -14.26 -9.13
N ALA A 181 6.12 -15.45 -9.61
CA ALA A 181 5.60 -15.68 -10.96
C ALA A 181 4.12 -15.29 -11.13
N GLY A 182 3.46 -14.86 -10.05
CA GLY A 182 2.03 -14.59 -9.99
C GLY A 182 1.19 -15.84 -9.77
N ALA A 183 -0.01 -15.64 -9.22
CA ALA A 183 -1.02 -16.68 -9.09
C ALA A 183 -2.07 -16.58 -10.21
N GLY A 184 -2.59 -17.73 -10.61
CA GLY A 184 -3.64 -17.84 -11.63
C GLY A 184 -4.02 -19.29 -11.90
N PRO A 185 -5.02 -19.53 -12.76
CA PRO A 185 -5.45 -20.88 -13.12
C PRO A 185 -4.28 -21.76 -13.56
N GLY A 186 -4.11 -22.92 -12.90
CA GLY A 186 -3.02 -23.85 -13.18
C GLY A 186 -1.71 -23.58 -12.43
N SER A 187 -1.64 -22.54 -11.60
CA SER A 187 -0.52 -22.38 -10.65
C SER A 187 -0.52 -23.52 -9.63
N SER A 188 0.66 -24.01 -9.27
CA SER A 188 0.90 -25.01 -8.21
C SER A 188 1.79 -24.48 -7.08
N ASP A 189 2.20 -23.22 -7.17
CA ASP A 189 3.01 -22.55 -6.16
C ASP A 189 2.11 -21.71 -5.27
N TYR A 190 1.78 -22.27 -4.11
CA TYR A 190 0.94 -21.62 -3.11
C TYR A 190 1.77 -21.25 -1.88
N PRO A 191 1.74 -19.99 -1.43
CA PRO A 191 2.29 -19.62 -0.13
C PRO A 191 1.31 -20.06 0.96
N ASN A 192 1.12 -21.35 1.19
CA ASN A 192 0.06 -21.88 2.07
C ASN A 192 0.53 -22.30 3.48
N LEU A 193 1.72 -21.84 3.89
CA LEU A 193 2.40 -22.18 5.15
C LEU A 193 2.65 -23.69 5.38
N VAL A 194 2.58 -24.51 4.34
CA VAL A 194 2.94 -25.93 4.43
C VAL A 194 4.44 -26.06 4.63
N TYR A 195 4.86 -26.93 5.56
CA TYR A 195 6.26 -27.26 5.77
C TYR A 195 6.80 -28.13 4.63
N LEU A 196 7.84 -27.63 3.95
CA LEU A 196 8.47 -28.26 2.79
C LEU A 196 9.89 -28.78 3.09
N GLY A 197 10.21 -28.95 4.37
CA GLY A 197 11.57 -29.25 4.83
C GLY A 197 12.40 -28.00 5.10
N THR A 198 13.68 -28.22 5.43
CA THR A 198 14.62 -27.18 5.85
C THR A 198 15.38 -26.50 4.72
N ASP A 199 15.20 -26.96 3.48
CA ASP A 199 15.84 -26.34 2.31
C ASP A 199 15.02 -25.12 1.87
N SER A 200 15.58 -23.92 2.01
CA SER A 200 14.92 -22.66 1.67
C SER A 200 14.53 -22.57 0.18
N THR A 201 15.24 -23.28 -0.70
CA THR A 201 14.94 -23.26 -2.13
C THR A 201 13.54 -23.80 -2.46
N ASN A 202 12.98 -24.65 -1.59
CA ASN A 202 11.60 -25.16 -1.73
C ASN A 202 10.52 -24.07 -1.57
N TYR A 203 10.87 -22.91 -1.02
CA TYR A 203 9.95 -21.81 -0.73
C TYR A 203 10.05 -20.66 -1.74
N TYR A 204 11.13 -20.58 -2.53
CA TYR A 204 11.43 -19.42 -3.39
C TYR A 204 10.36 -19.17 -4.47
N ALA A 205 9.75 -20.22 -5.01
CA ALA A 205 8.69 -20.07 -6.01
C ALA A 205 7.34 -19.65 -5.42
N LYS A 206 7.16 -19.83 -4.10
CA LYS A 206 5.87 -19.66 -3.41
C LYS A 206 5.75 -18.32 -2.69
N TYR A 207 6.86 -17.80 -2.19
CA TYR A 207 6.90 -16.57 -1.39
C TYR A 207 7.86 -15.53 -1.98
N GLU A 208 7.57 -14.26 -1.76
CA GLU A 208 8.44 -13.15 -2.13
C GLU A 208 9.10 -12.57 -0.87
N LEU A 209 10.40 -12.82 -0.67
CA LEU A 209 11.17 -12.23 0.42
C LEU A 209 11.42 -10.73 0.16
N LYS A 210 11.03 -9.86 1.09
CA LYS A 210 11.13 -8.40 1.01
C LYS A 210 12.21 -7.82 1.95
N SER A 211 12.78 -8.65 2.82
CA SER A 211 13.96 -8.38 3.64
C SER A 211 15.21 -9.01 3.04
N ASP A 212 16.39 -8.71 3.59
CA ASP A 212 17.67 -9.20 3.06
C ASP A 212 17.96 -10.65 3.48
N PHE A 213 17.26 -11.12 4.51
CA PHE A 213 17.27 -12.47 5.09
C PHE A 213 15.87 -12.79 5.63
N GLY A 214 15.60 -14.04 6.01
CA GLY A 214 14.33 -14.40 6.63
C GLY A 214 13.75 -15.78 6.32
N TRP A 215 14.44 -16.56 5.47
CA TRP A 215 13.94 -17.89 5.06
C TRP A 215 13.88 -18.88 6.22
N ASP A 216 14.87 -18.87 7.12
CA ASP A 216 14.91 -19.76 8.27
C ASP A 216 13.75 -19.50 9.22
N GLU A 217 13.36 -18.24 9.42
CA GLU A 217 12.21 -17.85 10.23
C GLU A 217 10.88 -18.28 9.58
N LEU A 218 10.75 -18.16 8.25
CA LEU A 218 9.57 -18.67 7.54
C LEU A 218 9.48 -20.19 7.65
N ILE A 219 10.59 -20.90 7.47
CA ILE A 219 10.68 -22.35 7.63
C ILE A 219 10.30 -22.74 9.06
N HIS A 220 10.83 -22.03 10.06
CA HIS A 220 10.53 -22.27 11.47
C HIS A 220 9.04 -22.07 11.78
N LEU A 221 8.40 -21.06 11.18
CA LEU A 221 6.96 -20.86 11.26
C LEU A 221 6.21 -22.07 10.67
N CYS A 222 6.53 -22.48 9.45
CA CYS A 222 5.85 -23.60 8.78
C CYS A 222 6.04 -24.91 9.54
N ASP A 223 7.26 -25.19 10.00
CA ASP A 223 7.59 -26.37 10.81
C ASP A 223 6.82 -26.37 12.14
N THR A 224 6.75 -25.22 12.81
CA THR A 224 6.03 -25.11 14.09
C THR A 224 4.53 -25.32 13.92
N LEU A 225 3.94 -24.76 12.86
CA LEU A 225 2.52 -24.98 12.53
C LEU A 225 2.21 -26.45 12.21
N ASN A 226 3.17 -27.18 11.60
CA ASN A 226 2.99 -28.58 11.22
C ASN A 226 3.31 -29.58 12.35
N ASN A 227 4.41 -29.36 13.07
CA ASN A 227 5.04 -30.36 13.93
C ASN A 227 5.09 -29.95 15.42
N HIS A 228 4.97 -28.66 15.74
CA HIS A 228 5.20 -28.14 17.10
C HIS A 228 4.10 -27.18 17.56
N THR A 229 2.84 -27.51 17.30
CA THR A 229 1.68 -26.62 17.56
C THR A 229 1.56 -26.13 19.01
N THR A 230 2.07 -26.88 19.99
CA THR A 230 2.14 -26.44 21.40
C THR A 230 3.04 -25.21 21.63
N ALA A 231 3.89 -24.86 20.67
CA ALA A 231 4.78 -23.71 20.72
C ALA A 231 4.29 -22.50 19.89
N ILE A 232 3.11 -22.59 19.26
CA ILE A 232 2.61 -21.58 18.32
C ILE A 232 2.58 -20.16 18.91
N GLU A 233 2.12 -20.01 20.16
CA GLU A 233 2.01 -18.71 20.83
C GLU A 233 3.38 -18.04 21.10
N LYS A 234 4.48 -18.78 20.94
CA LYS A 234 5.83 -18.23 21.09
C LYS A 234 6.32 -17.51 19.84
N ILE A 235 5.75 -17.82 18.68
CA ILE A 235 6.26 -17.38 17.38
C ILE A 235 5.22 -16.71 16.48
N LEU A 236 3.93 -16.89 16.79
CA LEU A 236 2.82 -16.32 16.06
C LEU A 236 1.92 -15.56 17.04
N ASP A 237 1.51 -14.36 16.65
CA ASP A 237 0.40 -13.67 17.30
C ASP A 237 -0.91 -14.36 16.89
N VAL A 238 -1.32 -15.34 17.70
CA VAL A 238 -2.48 -16.18 17.42
C VAL A 238 -3.77 -15.37 17.39
N ASP A 239 -3.91 -14.36 18.26
CA ASP A 239 -5.11 -13.51 18.28
C ASP A 239 -5.26 -12.73 16.98
N ARG A 240 -4.21 -12.05 16.53
CA ARG A 240 -4.22 -11.32 15.24
C ARG A 240 -4.42 -12.26 14.05
N ALA A 241 -3.81 -13.46 14.07
CA ALA A 241 -4.00 -14.46 13.02
C ALA A 241 -5.47 -14.92 12.93
N LEU A 242 -6.12 -15.17 14.07
CA LEU A 242 -7.54 -15.53 14.13
C LEU A 242 -8.44 -14.38 13.65
N TRP A 243 -8.12 -13.12 14.00
CA TRP A 243 -8.82 -11.95 13.48
C TRP A 243 -8.72 -11.82 11.97
N MET A 244 -7.53 -12.07 11.39
CA MET A 244 -7.35 -12.09 9.93
C MET A 244 -8.22 -13.15 9.26
N LEU A 245 -8.27 -14.37 9.82
CA LEU A 245 -9.14 -15.44 9.31
C LEU A 245 -10.63 -15.07 9.40
N ALA A 246 -11.06 -14.52 10.55
CA ALA A 246 -12.45 -14.08 10.74
C ALA A 246 -12.82 -12.94 9.78
N PHE A 247 -11.93 -11.96 9.61
CA PHE A 247 -12.10 -10.85 8.68
C PHE A 247 -12.25 -11.33 7.23
N ASN A 248 -11.34 -12.19 6.77
CA ASN A 248 -11.39 -12.75 5.42
C ASN A 248 -12.65 -13.57 5.19
N ASN A 249 -13.13 -14.31 6.21
CA ASN A 249 -14.37 -15.04 6.14
C ASN A 249 -15.59 -14.12 6.01
N VAL A 250 -15.71 -13.11 6.89
CA VAL A 250 -16.84 -12.17 6.93
C VAL A 250 -16.93 -11.32 5.66
N LEU A 251 -15.80 -10.86 5.14
CA LEU A 251 -15.75 -10.06 3.91
C LEU A 251 -15.67 -10.89 2.63
N VAL A 252 -15.64 -12.23 2.75
CA VAL A 252 -15.54 -13.15 1.61
C VAL A 252 -14.33 -12.82 0.73
N ASN A 253 -13.17 -12.60 1.38
CA ASN A 253 -11.91 -12.38 0.67
C ASN A 253 -11.36 -13.71 0.15
N LEU A 254 -11.80 -14.10 -1.05
CA LEU A 254 -11.40 -15.35 -1.71
C LEU A 254 -10.01 -15.31 -2.32
N ASP A 255 -9.33 -14.16 -2.28
CA ASP A 255 -7.94 -14.01 -2.71
C ASP A 255 -7.01 -13.85 -1.50
N SER A 256 -7.34 -14.54 -0.41
CA SER A 256 -6.61 -14.60 0.86
C SER A 256 -6.04 -16.00 1.13
N TYR A 257 -5.48 -16.24 2.33
CA TYR A 257 -5.13 -17.59 2.81
C TYR A 257 -6.28 -18.61 2.68
N SER A 258 -7.52 -18.17 2.92
CA SER A 258 -8.71 -19.03 2.84
C SER A 258 -9.22 -19.25 1.40
N GLY A 259 -8.54 -18.66 0.42
CA GLY A 259 -8.87 -18.69 -0.99
C GLY A 259 -8.23 -19.84 -1.78
N GLU A 260 -8.51 -19.87 -3.08
CA GLU A 260 -7.98 -20.89 -4.00
C GLU A 260 -6.45 -20.87 -4.07
N PHE A 261 -5.84 -19.69 -4.07
CA PHE A 261 -4.40 -19.52 -4.23
C PHE A 261 -3.63 -19.40 -2.90
N ALA A 262 -4.34 -19.32 -1.77
CA ALA A 262 -3.77 -19.12 -0.44
C ALA A 262 -2.69 -18.02 -0.40
N GLN A 263 -3.03 -16.78 -0.81
CA GLN A 263 -2.10 -15.66 -0.95
C GLN A 263 -2.63 -14.38 -0.27
N ASN A 264 -1.89 -13.28 -0.31
CA ASN A 264 -2.28 -11.96 0.25
C ASN A 264 -2.72 -11.98 1.73
N TYR A 265 -1.90 -12.56 2.61
CA TYR A 265 -2.10 -12.55 4.06
C TYR A 265 -0.80 -12.25 4.80
#